data_AF-A0A3B8Y4E3-F1
#
_entry.id   AF-A0A3B8Y4E3-F1
#
_cell.length_a   1.000
_cell.length_b   1.000
_cell.length_c   1.000
_cell.angle_alpha   90.00
_cell.angle_beta   90.00
_cell.angle_gamma   90.00
#
_symmetry.space_group_name_H-M   'P 1'
#
loop_
_entity.id
_entity.type
_entity.pdbx_description
1 polymer ?
#
loop_
_entity_poly.entity_id
_entity_poly.type
_entity_poly.pdbx_seq_one_letter_code
_entity_poly.pdbx_strand_id
1 'polypeptide(L)'
;MAKPTQAHLSRTLKRNEYQAIKQRTKDQMEYYMGAKLIEVGVNPKSAIYRWSLEIKNNQEIWTYSAYWGDSKEQLLSGKMPLTGTELIDCARANAAQGLEITAQLCGYQNDINQFQEALQEAGNKTGITIESLGDLLTKTQNNRRQKGHEVAPDSLSSL
;
A
#
# COMPACT_ATOMS: atom_id res chain seq x y z
N MET A 1 17.57 -21.56 -14.43
CA MET A 1 16.27 -20.93 -14.12
C MET A 1 16.54 -19.52 -13.68
N ALA A 2 15.85 -18.51 -14.22
CA ALA A 2 15.97 -17.14 -13.73
C ALA A 2 15.56 -17.09 -12.26
N LYS A 3 16.33 -16.41 -11.41
CA LYS A 3 15.94 -16.22 -10.00
C LYS A 3 14.71 -15.32 -9.96
N PRO A 4 13.71 -15.60 -9.11
CA PRO A 4 12.59 -14.70 -8.95
C PRO A 4 13.09 -13.33 -8.47
N THR A 5 12.55 -12.27 -9.08
CA THR A 5 12.88 -10.86 -8.83
C THR A 5 11.75 -10.10 -8.11
N GLN A 6 10.71 -10.82 -7.69
CA GLN A 6 9.57 -10.26 -6.98
C GLN A 6 8.97 -11.26 -5.98
N ALA A 7 8.31 -10.73 -4.96
CA ALA A 7 7.55 -11.50 -3.98
C ALA A 7 6.25 -10.77 -3.64
N HIS A 8 5.20 -11.54 -3.36
CA HIS A 8 3.87 -11.01 -3.04
C HIS A 8 3.34 -11.69 -1.78
N LEU A 9 2.75 -10.90 -0.88
CA LEU A 9 2.09 -11.37 0.32
C LEU A 9 0.71 -10.72 0.40
N SER A 10 -0.34 -11.54 0.47
CA SER A 10 -1.72 -11.06 0.52
C SER A 10 -2.41 -11.45 1.83
N ARG A 11 -3.27 -10.55 2.33
CA ARG A 11 -4.15 -10.79 3.47
C ARG A 11 -5.55 -10.23 3.18
N THR A 12 -6.56 -11.00 3.54
CA THR A 12 -7.96 -10.60 3.45
C THR A 12 -8.43 -10.08 4.81
N LEU A 13 -8.97 -8.86 4.83
CA LEU A 13 -9.52 -8.22 6.01
C LEU A 13 -10.98 -7.85 5.76
N LYS A 14 -11.79 -7.73 6.81
CA LYS A 14 -13.14 -7.18 6.68
C LYS A 14 -13.04 -5.69 6.37
N ARG A 15 -13.92 -5.18 5.51
CA ARG A 15 -13.93 -3.75 5.14
C ARG A 15 -14.21 -2.86 6.36
N ASN A 16 -15.08 -3.32 7.26
CA ASN A 16 -15.43 -2.63 8.51
C ASN A 16 -14.53 -3.01 9.71
N GLU A 17 -13.40 -3.69 9.49
CA GLU A 17 -12.44 -4.02 10.55
C GLU A 17 -11.88 -2.75 11.20
N TYR A 18 -11.54 -2.82 12.49
CA TYR A 18 -10.97 -1.69 13.21
C TYR A 18 -9.62 -1.26 12.61
N GLN A 19 -9.39 0.06 12.51
CA GLN A 19 -8.20 0.62 11.84
C GLN A 19 -6.89 0.16 12.48
N ALA A 20 -6.82 0.02 13.81
CA ALA A 20 -5.59 -0.47 14.45
C ALA A 20 -5.32 -1.95 14.13
N ILE A 21 -6.35 -2.76 13.89
CA ILE A 21 -6.18 -4.15 13.45
C ILE A 21 -5.64 -4.15 12.02
N LYS A 22 -6.21 -3.33 11.13
CA LYS A 22 -5.71 -3.18 9.76
C LYS A 22 -4.24 -2.75 9.76
N GLN A 23 -3.89 -1.73 10.55
CA GLN A 23 -2.51 -1.25 10.65
C GLN A 23 -1.57 -2.34 11.17
N ARG A 24 -1.93 -3.00 12.28
CA ARG A 24 -1.14 -4.11 12.84
C ARG A 24 -0.92 -5.24 11.84
N THR A 25 -1.94 -5.59 11.05
CA THR A 25 -1.80 -6.60 9.99
C THR A 25 -0.82 -6.13 8.91
N LYS A 26 -0.90 -4.87 8.48
CA LYS A 26 0.03 -4.31 7.49
C LYS A 26 1.47 -4.31 8.03
N ASP A 27 1.68 -3.88 9.27
CA ASP A 27 3.00 -3.89 9.91
C ASP A 27 3.60 -5.31 9.96
N GLN A 28 2.77 -6.33 10.27
CA GLN A 28 3.19 -7.73 10.23
C GLN A 28 3.57 -8.18 8.81
N MET A 29 2.80 -7.78 7.79
CA MET A 29 3.10 -8.11 6.41
C MET A 29 4.43 -7.50 5.96
N GLU A 30 4.71 -6.25 6.35
CA GLU A 30 5.98 -5.58 6.06
C GLU A 30 7.16 -6.31 6.73
N TYR A 31 7.01 -6.69 8.00
CA TYR A 31 7.99 -7.48 8.73
C TYR A 31 8.28 -8.83 8.06
N TYR A 32 7.24 -9.60 7.73
CA TYR A 32 7.40 -10.91 7.09
C TYR A 32 8.04 -10.81 5.70
N MET A 33 7.68 -9.78 4.93
CA MET A 33 8.31 -9.55 3.63
C MET A 33 9.79 -9.24 3.77
N GLY A 34 10.18 -8.39 4.73
CA GLY A 34 11.59 -8.11 5.02
C GLY A 34 12.38 -9.37 5.38
N ALA A 35 11.82 -10.23 6.24
CA ALA A 35 12.43 -11.52 6.56
C ALA A 35 12.55 -12.43 5.32
N LYS A 36 11.52 -12.46 4.47
CA LYS A 36 11.52 -13.27 3.24
C LYS A 36 12.60 -12.82 2.26
N LEU A 37 12.83 -11.52 2.12
CA LEU A 37 13.89 -10.99 1.27
C LEU A 37 15.28 -11.44 1.76
N ILE A 38 15.52 -11.42 3.07
CA ILE A 38 16.79 -11.90 3.65
C ILE A 38 16.99 -13.39 3.35
N GLU A 39 15.95 -14.21 3.48
CA GLU A 39 15.99 -15.66 3.17
C GLU A 39 16.45 -15.94 1.73
N VAL A 40 16.05 -15.09 0.77
CA VAL A 40 16.43 -15.22 -0.64
C VAL A 40 17.69 -14.42 -1.02
N GLY A 41 18.42 -13.90 -0.03
CA GLY A 41 19.68 -13.17 -0.24
C GLY A 41 19.53 -11.76 -0.79
N VAL A 42 18.37 -11.13 -0.61
CA VAL A 42 18.07 -9.76 -1.06
C VAL A 42 18.10 -8.82 0.15
N ASN A 43 18.82 -7.71 0.03
CA ASN A 43 18.80 -6.66 1.05
C ASN A 43 17.43 -5.95 1.04
N PRO A 44 16.65 -5.99 2.14
CA PRO A 44 15.32 -5.37 2.18
C PRO A 44 15.31 -3.87 1.87
N LYS A 45 16.40 -3.15 2.16
CA LYS A 45 16.51 -1.71 1.87
C LYS A 45 16.72 -1.40 0.39
N SER A 46 17.10 -2.40 -0.41
CA SER A 46 17.34 -2.23 -1.84
C SER A 46 16.09 -2.46 -2.70
N ALA A 47 15.07 -3.12 -2.14
CA ALA A 47 13.83 -3.44 -2.84
C ALA A 47 12.89 -2.22 -2.92
N ILE A 48 11.97 -2.27 -3.89
CA ILE A 48 10.81 -1.37 -3.95
C ILE A 48 9.60 -2.12 -3.47
N TYR A 49 8.76 -1.44 -2.70
CA TYR A 49 7.54 -2.01 -2.15
C TYR A 49 6.32 -1.31 -2.71
N ARG A 50 5.29 -2.09 -3.00
CA ARG A 50 4.00 -1.59 -3.50
C ARG A 50 2.87 -2.26 -2.75
N TRP A 51 2.00 -1.45 -2.17
CA TRP A 51 0.71 -1.93 -1.71
C TRP A 51 -0.32 -1.94 -2.85
N SER A 52 -1.24 -2.89 -2.81
CA SER A 52 -2.47 -2.89 -3.60
C SER A 52 -3.64 -3.26 -2.70
N LEU A 53 -4.79 -2.62 -2.92
CA LEU A 53 -6.02 -2.82 -2.15
C LEU A 53 -7.17 -3.15 -3.11
N GLU A 54 -7.48 -4.44 -3.24
CA GLU A 54 -8.67 -4.88 -3.96
C GLU A 54 -9.88 -4.93 -3.01
N ILE A 55 -11.01 -4.37 -3.43
CA ILE A 55 -12.25 -4.39 -2.65
C ILE A 55 -13.21 -5.41 -3.29
N LYS A 56 -13.55 -6.47 -2.55
CA LYS A 56 -14.53 -7.48 -2.96
C LYS A 56 -15.64 -7.58 -1.93
N ASN A 57 -16.86 -7.20 -2.31
CA ASN A 57 -18.03 -7.20 -1.42
C ASN A 57 -17.75 -6.43 -0.11
N ASN A 58 -17.72 -7.12 1.02
CA ASN A 58 -17.42 -6.58 2.35
C ASN A 58 -15.99 -6.92 2.84
N GLN A 59 -15.09 -7.25 1.91
CA GLN A 59 -13.70 -7.61 2.19
C GLN A 59 -12.72 -6.72 1.43
N GLU A 60 -11.57 -6.53 2.04
CA GLU A 60 -10.40 -5.86 1.49
C GLU A 60 -9.28 -6.88 1.37
N ILE A 61 -8.75 -7.06 0.16
CA ILE A 61 -7.58 -7.91 -0.09
C ILE A 61 -6.39 -6.98 -0.24
N TRP A 62 -5.57 -6.95 0.81
CA TRP A 62 -4.34 -6.17 0.86
C TRP A 62 -3.19 -7.03 0.36
N THR A 63 -2.49 -6.58 -0.68
CA THR A 63 -1.30 -7.25 -1.20
C THR A 63 -0.08 -6.35 -1.03
N TYR A 64 0.94 -6.84 -0.34
CA TYR A 64 2.24 -6.22 -0.23
C TYR A 64 3.22 -6.91 -1.17
N SER A 65 3.71 -6.16 -2.15
CA SER A 65 4.64 -6.68 -3.16
C SER A 65 6.02 -6.07 -2.97
N ALA A 66 7.07 -6.88 -3.08
CA ALA A 66 8.45 -6.43 -3.11
C ALA A 66 9.07 -6.75 -4.48
N TYR A 67 9.83 -5.81 -5.02
CA TYR A 67 10.49 -5.89 -6.32
C TYR A 67 12.00 -5.60 -6.18
N TRP A 68 12.84 -6.45 -6.77
CA TRP A 68 14.29 -6.31 -6.84
C TRP A 68 14.79 -6.70 -8.24
N GLY A 69 16.06 -6.44 -8.56
CA GLY A 69 16.64 -6.75 -9.88
C GLY A 69 15.78 -6.26 -11.05
N ASP A 70 15.61 -7.12 -12.06
CA ASP A 70 14.88 -6.82 -13.29
C ASP A 70 13.44 -6.34 -13.04
N SER A 71 12.70 -6.94 -12.10
CA SER A 71 11.33 -6.48 -11.79
C SER A 71 11.29 -5.08 -11.20
N LYS A 72 12.31 -4.70 -10.42
CA LYS A 72 12.45 -3.33 -9.92
C LYS A 72 12.73 -2.36 -11.07
N GLU A 73 13.65 -2.71 -11.97
CA GLU A 73 13.97 -1.89 -13.14
C GLU A 73 12.75 -1.71 -14.04
N GLN A 74 11.98 -2.78 -14.26
CA GLN A 74 10.78 -2.73 -15.07
C GLN A 74 9.71 -1.81 -14.47
N LEU A 75 9.47 -1.90 -13.16
CA LEU A 75 8.55 -1.00 -12.45
C LEU A 75 9.04 0.45 -12.55
N LEU A 76 10.33 0.67 -12.35
CA LEU A 76 10.96 1.99 -12.45
C LEU A 76 11.12 2.50 -13.87
N SER A 77 10.86 1.70 -14.91
CA SER A 77 11.07 2.10 -16.32
C SER A 77 9.93 2.90 -16.92
N GLY A 78 8.76 2.95 -16.26
CA GLY A 78 7.58 3.62 -16.79
C GLY A 78 6.91 2.90 -17.97
N LYS A 79 7.46 1.75 -18.41
CA LYS A 79 6.98 1.01 -19.58
C LYS A 79 5.76 0.13 -19.32
N MET A 80 5.37 -0.02 -18.05
CA MET A 80 4.24 -0.84 -17.64
C MET A 80 3.39 -0.10 -16.60
N PRO A 81 2.76 1.03 -16.99
CA PRO A 81 1.81 1.71 -16.13
C PRO A 81 0.63 0.78 -15.83
N LEU A 82 0.19 0.76 -14.57
CA LEU A 82 -1.05 0.11 -14.19
C LEU A 82 -2.22 0.88 -14.80
N THR A 83 -3.28 0.18 -15.17
CA THR A 83 -4.49 0.80 -15.73
C THR A 83 -5.75 0.20 -15.07
N GLY A 84 -6.90 0.85 -15.28
CA GLY A 84 -8.19 0.36 -14.79
C GLY A 84 -8.22 0.16 -13.26
N THR A 85 -8.80 -0.95 -12.81
CA THR A 85 -8.96 -1.24 -11.38
C THR A 85 -7.62 -1.42 -10.65
N GLU A 86 -6.61 -1.99 -11.31
CA GLU A 86 -5.28 -2.17 -10.71
C GLU A 86 -4.61 -0.82 -10.40
N LEU A 87 -4.81 0.18 -11.26
CA LEU A 87 -4.36 1.54 -11.02
C LEU A 87 -5.04 2.15 -9.80
N ILE A 88 -6.36 2.02 -9.71
CA ILE A 88 -7.14 2.55 -8.59
C ILE A 88 -6.72 1.87 -7.29
N ASP A 89 -6.55 0.55 -7.31
CA ASP A 89 -6.19 -0.25 -6.14
C ASP A 89 -4.76 0.05 -5.67
N CYS A 90 -3.82 0.26 -6.60
CA CYS A 90 -2.48 0.78 -6.31
C CYS A 90 -2.54 2.19 -5.73
N ALA A 91 -3.23 3.12 -6.41
CA ALA A 91 -3.28 4.52 -6.02
C ALA A 91 -3.89 4.68 -4.62
N ARG A 92 -5.02 4.03 -4.36
CA ARG A 92 -5.70 4.04 -3.06
C ARG A 92 -4.83 3.49 -1.95
N ALA A 93 -4.11 2.40 -2.21
CA ALA A 93 -3.29 1.75 -1.19
C ALA A 93 -2.02 2.54 -0.82
N ASN A 94 -1.54 3.40 -1.74
CA ASN A 94 -0.30 4.15 -1.56
C ASN A 94 -0.50 5.67 -1.43
N ALA A 95 -1.73 6.19 -1.56
CA ALA A 95 -2.03 7.64 -1.57
C ALA A 95 -1.40 8.44 -0.42
N ALA A 96 -1.27 7.84 0.77
CA ALA A 96 -0.67 8.49 1.94
C ALA A 96 0.84 8.76 1.79
N GLN A 97 1.52 8.14 0.81
CA GLN A 97 2.93 8.35 0.49
C GLN A 97 3.15 9.59 -0.39
N GLY A 98 2.08 10.26 -0.84
CA GLY A 98 2.16 11.42 -1.72
C GLY A 98 2.13 11.06 -3.20
N LEU A 99 1.95 12.11 -4.01
CA LEU A 99 1.63 12.00 -5.43
C LEU A 99 2.75 11.36 -6.25
N GLU A 100 3.99 11.83 -6.08
CA GLU A 100 5.15 11.35 -6.85
C GLU A 100 5.45 9.88 -6.57
N ILE A 101 5.53 9.49 -5.29
CA ILE A 101 5.77 8.10 -4.90
C ILE A 101 4.65 7.21 -5.42
N THR A 102 3.39 7.65 -5.31
CA THR A 102 2.26 6.86 -5.79
C THR A 102 2.30 6.67 -7.31
N ALA A 103 2.56 7.74 -8.07
CA ALA A 103 2.68 7.67 -9.53
C ALA A 103 3.81 6.70 -9.94
N GLN A 104 4.97 6.80 -9.29
CA GLN A 104 6.10 5.89 -9.52
C GLN A 104 5.73 4.43 -9.25
N LEU A 105 5.10 4.13 -8.11
CA LEU A 105 4.69 2.77 -7.73
C LEU A 105 3.63 2.20 -8.68
N CYS A 106 2.75 3.04 -9.20
CA CYS A 106 1.75 2.63 -10.19
C CYS A 106 2.30 2.60 -11.62
N GLY A 107 3.62 2.83 -11.81
CA GLY A 107 4.32 2.60 -13.07
C GLY A 107 4.40 3.82 -13.99
N TYR A 108 4.19 5.03 -13.47
CA TYR A 108 4.24 6.28 -14.25
C TYR A 108 5.54 7.07 -14.05
N GLN A 109 6.50 6.55 -13.27
CA GLN A 109 7.73 7.26 -12.92
C GLN A 109 7.44 8.68 -12.39
N ASN A 110 7.84 9.70 -13.15
CA ASN A 110 7.68 11.13 -12.83
C ASN A 110 6.59 11.78 -13.70
N ASP A 111 5.87 11.01 -14.53
CA ASP A 111 4.78 11.53 -15.36
C ASP A 111 3.47 11.62 -14.55
N ILE A 112 3.41 12.66 -13.72
CA ILE A 112 2.28 12.92 -12.83
C ILE A 112 1.01 13.23 -13.62
N ASN A 113 1.13 13.93 -14.76
CA ASN A 113 -0.02 14.31 -15.58
C ASN A 113 -0.66 13.06 -16.17
N GLN A 114 0.13 12.17 -16.77
CA GLN A 114 -0.37 10.92 -17.33
C GLN A 114 -0.95 10.01 -16.23
N PHE A 115 -0.34 9.98 -15.05
CA PHE A 115 -0.88 9.25 -13.89
C PHE A 115 -2.27 9.78 -13.50
N GLN A 116 -2.43 11.09 -13.38
CA GLN A 116 -3.70 11.71 -12.99
C GLN A 116 -4.79 11.48 -14.04
N GLU A 117 -4.48 11.67 -15.32
CA GLU A 117 -5.41 11.42 -16.43
C GLU A 117 -5.88 9.97 -16.43
N ALA A 118 -4.96 9.01 -16.33
CA ALA A 118 -5.30 7.59 -16.29
C ALA A 118 -6.09 7.21 -15.04
N LEU A 119 -5.82 7.84 -13.89
CA LEU A 119 -6.56 7.61 -12.65
C LEU A 119 -7.99 8.13 -12.75
N GLN A 120 -8.18 9.31 -13.33
CA GLN A 120 -9.50 9.88 -13.63
C GLN A 120 -10.27 8.99 -14.60
N GLU A 121 -9.62 8.56 -15.68
CA GLU A 121 -10.21 7.65 -16.67
C GLU A 121 -10.64 6.32 -16.02
N ALA A 122 -9.79 5.73 -15.18
CA ALA A 122 -10.10 4.50 -14.46
C ALA A 122 -11.28 4.70 -13.49
N GLY A 123 -11.32 5.81 -12.76
CA GLY A 123 -12.46 6.18 -11.90
C GLY A 123 -13.76 6.24 -12.69
N ASN A 124 -13.76 7.00 -13.79
CA ASN A 124 -14.93 7.17 -14.64
C ASN A 124 -15.45 5.83 -15.20
N LYS A 125 -14.55 4.94 -15.65
CA LYS A 125 -14.91 3.59 -16.14
C LYS A 125 -15.52 2.71 -15.05
N THR A 126 -15.20 2.96 -13.79
CA THR A 126 -15.70 2.19 -12.63
C THR A 126 -16.86 2.87 -11.91
N GLY A 127 -17.35 4.00 -12.43
CA GLY A 127 -18.48 4.73 -11.86
C GLY A 127 -18.13 5.53 -10.59
N ILE A 128 -16.86 5.85 -10.37
CA ILE A 128 -16.38 6.64 -9.23
C ILE A 128 -15.73 7.92 -9.76
N THR A 129 -16.19 9.09 -9.32
CA THR A 129 -15.52 10.35 -9.62
C THR A 129 -14.27 10.48 -8.75
N ILE A 130 -13.09 10.54 -9.38
CA ILE A 130 -11.80 10.80 -8.74
C ILE A 130 -11.26 12.07 -9.40
N GLU A 131 -11.15 13.18 -8.69
CA GLU A 131 -10.57 14.43 -9.23
C GLU A 131 -9.07 14.48 -8.96
N SER A 132 -8.65 13.97 -7.80
CA SER A 132 -7.27 13.94 -7.34
C SER A 132 -6.93 12.69 -6.53
N LEU A 133 -5.63 12.43 -6.34
CA LEU A 133 -5.17 11.35 -5.44
C LEU A 133 -5.72 11.51 -4.01
N GLY A 134 -5.95 12.76 -3.57
CA GLY A 134 -6.49 13.06 -2.25
C GLY A 134 -7.89 12.49 -2.03
N ASP A 135 -8.68 12.30 -3.09
CA ASP A 135 -10.03 11.74 -2.98
C ASP A 135 -10.03 10.26 -2.62
N LEU A 136 -8.90 9.58 -2.88
CA LEU A 136 -8.68 8.19 -2.51
C LEU A 136 -8.25 8.04 -1.05
N LEU A 137 -7.83 9.13 -0.41
CA LEU A 137 -7.65 9.15 1.04
C LEU A 137 -9.04 9.14 1.66
N THR A 138 -9.43 8.01 2.23
CA THR A 138 -10.60 7.95 3.11
C THR A 138 -10.44 9.06 4.17
N LYS A 139 -11.45 9.95 4.31
CA LYS A 139 -11.49 11.04 5.31
C LYS A 139 -11.45 10.46 6.74
N THR A 140 -10.29 9.98 7.17
CA THR A 140 -10.08 9.32 8.45
C THR A 140 -8.82 9.82 9.14
N GLN A 141 -8.25 10.94 8.68
CA GLN A 141 -7.11 11.61 9.33
C GLN A 141 -7.53 12.62 10.42
N ASN A 142 -8.83 12.88 10.61
CA ASN A 142 -9.31 13.89 11.56
C ASN A 142 -9.56 13.39 13.00
N ASN A 143 -9.18 12.16 13.36
CA ASN A 143 -9.35 11.64 14.73
C ASN A 143 -8.06 11.64 15.57
N ARG A 144 -7.12 12.55 15.28
CA ARG A 144 -6.02 12.89 16.20
C ARG A 144 -6.43 14.02 17.15
N ARG A 145 -7.56 13.90 17.84
CA ARG A 145 -7.86 14.69 19.04
C ARG A 145 -8.62 13.84 20.07
N GLN A 146 -7.91 13.55 21.18
CA GLN A 146 -8.41 13.12 22.51
C GLN A 146 -8.90 11.66 22.60
N LYS A 147 -8.47 10.81 23.54
CA LYS A 147 -7.99 11.01 24.92
C LYS A 147 -6.76 10.13 25.17
N GLY A 148 -5.75 10.68 25.85
CA GLY A 148 -4.78 9.85 26.56
C GLY A 148 -5.51 8.99 27.59
N HIS A 149 -5.18 7.70 27.62
CA HIS A 149 -5.51 6.86 28.77
C HIS A 149 -4.33 7.00 29.73
N GLU A 150 -4.58 7.60 30.88
CA GLU A 150 -3.64 7.64 31.99
C GLU A 150 -3.51 6.21 32.52
N VAL A 151 -2.38 5.55 32.22
CA VAL A 151 -2.02 4.28 32.84
C VAL A 151 -1.36 4.64 34.17
N ALA A 152 -2.13 4.57 35.25
CA ALA A 152 -1.54 4.56 36.58
C ALA A 152 -0.69 3.27 36.71
N PRO A 153 0.55 3.34 37.22
CA PRO A 153 1.24 2.13 37.62
C PRO A 153 0.51 1.60 38.87
N ASP A 154 -0.16 0.46 38.74
CA ASP A 154 -0.60 -0.31 39.90
C ASP A 154 0.64 -0.80 40.63
N SER A 155 1.13 0.01 41.57
CA SER A 155 2.05 -0.43 42.59
C SER A 155 1.30 -1.32 43.56
N LEU A 156 1.45 -2.64 43.41
CA LEU A 156 1.38 -3.54 44.55
C LEU A 156 2.68 -4.35 44.58
N SER A 157 3.74 -3.64 44.94
CA SER A 157 4.87 -4.26 45.63
C SER A 157 4.35 -4.66 47.01
N SER A 158 4.18 -5.95 47.26
CA SER A 158 4.18 -6.48 48.62
C SER A 158 4.82 -7.87 48.58
N LEU A 159 5.91 -7.95 49.34
CA LEU A 159 6.70 -9.13 49.69
C LEU A 159 5.84 -10.19 50.40
#